data_AF-A0AA96XHL9-F1
#
_entry.id   AF-A0AA96XHL9-F1
#
_cell.length_a   1.000
_cell.length_b   1.000
_cell.length_c   1.000
_cell.angle_alpha   90.00
_cell.angle_beta   90.00
_cell.angle_gamma   90.00
#
_symmetry.space_group_name_H-M   'P 1'
#
loop_
_entity.id
_entity.type
_entity.pdbx_description
1 polymer ?
#
loop_
_entity_poly.entity_id
_entity_poly.type
_entity_poly.pdbx_seq_one_letter_code
_entity_poly.pdbx_strand_id
1 'polypeptide(L)'
;MVAPRFYDFRGASDISVETEVNPVYVRNGDDVLVYRGHVSAAANSLLVTAPDGTPTVTRVSAGQFLLDWRYPAVYQAIDPHTVPLTFNAALTGGGTAQKTARLVARVTELALTSGDAYEVWPSQPCLPSVHACVYSQPQGALDFSACGTYRQVSRCMYAGVCEDGATSPLTLTAIDASVLEPERLQWNSTSTGMSWHHLEPVDAYSIPECPTEPRTIQSVMAKLTALNPQLPYPDTGSFVGRSGLSQVLFFNPWRDGDQLLAAVDAFAGGGEVQAWISTYEVPCHNCHDNEAWAVLFYPDSGKVLVFKGNHGYDS
;
A
#
# COMPACT_ATOMS: atom_id res chain seq x y z
N MET A 1 -25.24 6.39 -4.22
CA MET A 1 -24.24 7.46 -4.43
C MET A 1 -24.84 8.58 -5.27
N VAL A 2 -24.47 9.84 -5.02
CA VAL A 2 -24.87 11.01 -5.83
C VAL A 2 -23.61 11.62 -6.43
N ALA A 3 -23.56 11.76 -7.76
CA ALA A 3 -22.47 12.40 -8.47
C ALA A 3 -23.01 13.31 -9.58
N PRO A 4 -22.39 14.47 -9.84
CA PRO A 4 -22.70 15.28 -11.00
C PRO A 4 -22.33 14.53 -12.28
N ARG A 5 -23.19 14.55 -13.28
CA ARG A 5 -22.95 13.92 -14.58
C ARG A 5 -23.44 14.78 -15.72
N PHE A 6 -22.66 14.80 -16.80
CA PHE A 6 -23.06 15.47 -18.03
C PHE A 6 -24.10 14.65 -18.80
N TYR A 7 -25.03 15.35 -19.46
CA TYR A 7 -26.05 14.77 -20.32
C TYR A 7 -26.51 15.78 -21.38
N ASP A 8 -27.41 15.37 -22.28
CA ASP A 8 -27.95 16.23 -23.35
C ASP A 8 -26.84 16.88 -24.20
N PHE A 9 -25.89 16.05 -24.67
CA PHE A 9 -24.78 16.50 -25.49
C PHE A 9 -25.26 16.90 -26.90
N ARG A 10 -24.95 18.11 -27.34
CA ARG A 10 -25.28 18.62 -28.69
C ARG A 10 -24.10 19.35 -29.31
N GLY A 11 -24.03 19.41 -30.63
CA GLY A 11 -22.96 20.09 -31.36
C GLY A 11 -21.84 19.16 -31.83
N ALA A 12 -20.64 19.71 -31.96
CA ALA A 12 -19.51 19.11 -32.68
C ALA A 12 -19.05 17.76 -32.08
N SER A 13 -18.77 16.79 -32.96
CA SER A 13 -18.20 15.48 -32.58
C SER A 13 -16.72 15.56 -32.20
N ASP A 14 -16.00 16.60 -32.61
CA ASP A 14 -14.57 16.79 -32.33
C ASP A 14 -14.27 17.11 -30.86
N ILE A 15 -15.31 17.35 -30.06
CA ILE A 15 -15.24 17.54 -28.62
C ILE A 15 -15.92 16.35 -27.95
N SER A 16 -15.16 15.52 -27.25
CA SER A 16 -15.67 14.44 -26.39
C SER A 16 -15.65 14.91 -24.94
N VAL A 17 -16.82 15.06 -24.33
CA VAL A 17 -16.97 15.41 -22.91
C VAL A 17 -17.30 14.13 -22.17
N GLU A 18 -16.51 13.77 -21.17
CA GLU A 18 -16.81 12.60 -20.35
C GLU A 18 -18.06 12.83 -19.51
N THR A 19 -18.87 11.80 -19.36
CA THR A 19 -20.15 11.87 -18.64
C THR A 19 -19.95 12.10 -17.13
N GLU A 20 -18.82 11.67 -16.57
CA GLU A 20 -18.60 11.66 -15.12
C GLU A 20 -17.88 12.91 -14.66
N VAL A 21 -18.40 13.50 -13.57
CA VAL A 21 -17.69 14.52 -12.80
C VAL A 21 -17.43 13.96 -11.42
N ASN A 22 -16.17 13.66 -11.14
CA ASN A 22 -15.76 12.89 -9.97
C ASN A 22 -15.25 13.82 -8.86
N PRO A 23 -15.71 13.64 -7.60
CA PRO A 23 -15.12 14.32 -6.47
C PRO A 23 -13.73 13.76 -6.18
N VAL A 24 -12.71 14.61 -6.26
CA VAL A 24 -11.30 14.26 -6.06
C VAL A 24 -10.69 15.10 -4.94
N TYR A 25 -9.61 14.58 -4.34
CA TYR A 25 -8.87 15.29 -3.30
C TYR A 25 -7.72 16.08 -3.93
N VAL A 26 -7.83 17.40 -3.90
CA VAL A 26 -6.79 18.32 -4.41
C VAL A 26 -6.61 19.44 -3.39
N ARG A 27 -5.41 19.57 -2.80
CA ARG A 27 -5.09 20.68 -1.89
C ARG A 27 -5.01 21.99 -2.67
N ASN A 28 -6.04 22.83 -2.55
CA ASN A 28 -6.12 24.14 -3.21
C ASN A 28 -6.48 25.23 -2.19
N GLY A 29 -5.49 25.62 -1.37
CA GLY A 29 -5.74 26.47 -0.20
C GLY A 29 -6.48 25.68 0.88
N ASP A 30 -7.53 26.27 1.46
CA ASP A 30 -8.35 25.63 2.49
C ASP A 30 -9.36 24.61 1.93
N ASP A 31 -9.65 24.66 0.63
CA ASP A 31 -10.54 23.72 -0.04
C ASP A 31 -9.75 22.51 -0.57
N VAL A 32 -10.16 21.32 -0.14
CA VAL A 32 -9.57 20.04 -0.57
C VAL A 32 -10.46 19.22 -1.50
N LEU A 33 -11.73 19.62 -1.65
CA LEU A 33 -12.72 18.96 -2.49
C LEU A 33 -12.85 19.68 -3.83
N VAL A 34 -12.49 18.98 -4.91
CA VAL A 34 -12.69 19.44 -6.28
C VAL A 34 -13.60 18.45 -7.00
N TYR A 35 -14.57 18.97 -7.75
CA TYR A 35 -15.36 18.18 -8.69
C TYR A 35 -14.67 18.28 -10.06
N ARG A 36 -14.22 17.16 -10.59
CA ARG A 36 -13.39 17.12 -11.79
C ARG A 36 -14.09 16.39 -12.93
N GLY A 37 -14.24 17.09 -14.06
CA GLY A 37 -14.66 16.53 -15.33
C GLY A 37 -13.51 16.49 -16.33
N HIS A 38 -13.70 15.74 -17.42
CA HIS A 38 -12.68 15.54 -18.45
C HIS A 38 -13.24 15.84 -19.84
N VAL A 39 -12.43 16.47 -20.68
CA VAL A 39 -12.74 16.73 -22.09
C VAL A 39 -11.56 16.34 -22.96
N SER A 40 -11.85 15.54 -23.98
CA SER A 40 -10.90 15.22 -25.05
C SER A 40 -11.30 15.97 -26.32
N ALA A 41 -10.40 16.77 -26.87
CA ALA A 41 -10.59 17.47 -28.14
C ALA A 41 -9.22 17.74 -28.75
N ALA A 42 -9.01 17.48 -30.05
CA ALA A 42 -7.76 17.81 -30.74
C ALA A 42 -7.61 19.33 -30.92
N ALA A 43 -7.33 20.04 -29.83
CA ALA A 43 -7.41 21.47 -29.70
C ALA A 43 -6.19 22.06 -28.96
N ASN A 44 -5.89 23.31 -29.30
CA ASN A 44 -4.87 24.14 -28.65
C ASN A 44 -5.39 24.76 -27.35
N SER A 45 -6.69 25.08 -27.31
CA SER A 45 -7.37 25.59 -26.12
C SER A 45 -8.82 25.13 -26.07
N LEU A 46 -9.36 25.10 -24.85
CA LEU A 46 -10.75 24.84 -24.56
C LEU A 46 -11.23 25.93 -23.61
N LEU A 47 -12.35 26.56 -23.94
CA LEU A 47 -13.06 27.47 -23.06
C LEU A 47 -14.42 26.87 -22.75
N VAL A 48 -14.77 26.80 -21.47
CA VAL A 48 -16.13 26.47 -21.04
C VAL A 48 -16.79 27.74 -20.54
N THR A 49 -18.00 28.01 -21.02
CA THR A 49 -18.78 29.18 -20.60
C THR A 49 -20.17 28.76 -20.15
N ALA A 50 -20.64 29.37 -19.08
CA ALA A 50 -22.01 29.30 -18.60
C ALA A 50 -22.37 30.63 -17.89
N PRO A 51 -23.66 30.97 -17.75
CA PRO A 51 -24.08 32.16 -16.99
C PRO A 51 -23.54 32.16 -15.56
N ASP A 52 -23.48 30.98 -14.95
CA ASP A 52 -22.98 30.68 -13.62
C ASP A 52 -22.30 29.30 -13.61
N GLY A 53 -21.59 28.96 -12.52
CA GLY A 53 -20.98 27.64 -12.38
C GLY A 53 -19.92 27.27 -13.43
N THR A 54 -19.17 28.24 -13.98
CA THR A 54 -18.11 27.96 -14.95
C THR A 54 -16.91 27.24 -14.28
N PRO A 55 -16.38 26.14 -14.83
CA PRO A 55 -15.19 25.48 -14.29
C PRO A 55 -13.91 26.29 -14.55
N THR A 56 -12.88 25.98 -13.78
CA THR A 56 -11.50 26.24 -14.21
C THR A 56 -11.10 25.19 -15.23
N VAL A 57 -10.62 25.61 -16.40
CA VAL A 57 -10.19 24.71 -17.47
C VAL A 57 -8.66 24.64 -17.49
N THR A 58 -8.11 23.44 -17.33
CA THR A 58 -6.66 23.20 -17.37
C THR A 58 -6.33 22.22 -18.47
N ARG A 59 -5.42 22.58 -19.37
CA ARG A 59 -4.91 21.64 -20.38
C ARG A 59 -3.84 20.75 -19.75
N VAL A 60 -4.05 19.44 -19.75
CA VAL A 60 -3.11 18.47 -19.13
C VAL A 60 -2.20 17.80 -20.14
N SER A 61 -2.65 17.64 -21.39
CA SER A 61 -1.81 17.15 -22.47
C SER A 61 -2.36 17.60 -23.84
N ALA A 62 -1.73 17.13 -24.91
CA ALA A 62 -2.21 17.37 -26.27
C ALA A 62 -3.63 16.79 -26.44
N GLY A 63 -4.61 17.69 -26.40
CA GLY A 63 -6.01 17.39 -26.60
C GLY A 63 -6.76 16.79 -25.41
N GLN A 64 -6.20 16.90 -24.20
CA GLN A 64 -6.88 16.54 -22.95
C GLN A 64 -6.98 17.76 -22.03
N PHE A 65 -8.17 17.97 -21.49
CA PHE A 65 -8.50 19.10 -20.63
C PHE A 65 -9.23 18.60 -19.38
N LEU A 66 -8.87 19.17 -18.23
CA LEU A 66 -9.56 19.02 -16.97
C LEU A 66 -10.50 20.20 -16.74
N LEU A 67 -11.64 19.92 -16.16
CA LEU A 67 -12.64 20.88 -15.73
C LEU A 67 -12.79 20.77 -14.22
N ASP A 68 -12.31 21.77 -13.50
CA ASP A 68 -12.32 21.76 -12.03
C ASP A 68 -13.32 22.78 -11.49
N TRP A 69 -14.27 22.28 -10.68
CA TRP A 69 -15.20 23.10 -9.92
C TRP A 69 -14.93 22.98 -8.43
N ARG A 70 -15.08 24.10 -7.72
CA ARG A 70 -15.40 24.11 -6.30
C ARG A 70 -16.90 23.90 -6.11
N TYR A 71 -17.31 23.46 -4.92
CA TYR A 71 -18.71 23.18 -4.63
C TYR A 71 -19.69 24.33 -4.99
N PRO A 72 -19.41 25.62 -4.64
CA PRO A 72 -20.33 26.71 -4.99
C PRO A 72 -20.58 26.84 -6.49
N ALA A 73 -19.57 26.58 -7.32
CA ALA A 73 -19.67 26.65 -8.77
C ALA A 73 -20.37 25.40 -9.35
N VAL A 74 -20.06 24.19 -8.85
CA VAL A 74 -20.68 22.97 -9.37
C VAL A 74 -22.18 22.92 -9.06
N TYR A 75 -22.59 23.42 -7.89
CA TYR A 75 -23.99 23.49 -7.50
C TYR A 75 -24.81 24.36 -8.48
N GLN A 76 -24.27 25.52 -8.88
CA GLN A 76 -24.88 26.38 -9.90
C GLN A 76 -24.96 25.69 -11.26
N ALA A 77 -23.89 24.99 -11.65
CA ALA A 77 -23.85 24.26 -12.92
C ALA A 77 -24.84 23.08 -13.01
N ILE A 78 -25.23 22.50 -11.87
CA ILE A 78 -26.13 21.34 -11.76
C ILE A 78 -27.62 21.72 -11.86
N ASP A 79 -27.98 23.00 -11.72
CA ASP A 79 -29.37 23.41 -11.69
C ASP A 79 -30.08 23.07 -13.02
N PRO A 80 -31.14 22.24 -13.00
CA PRO A 80 -31.85 21.83 -14.22
C PRO A 80 -32.50 22.99 -15.01
N HIS A 81 -32.53 24.20 -14.46
CA HIS A 81 -33.09 25.40 -15.08
C HIS A 81 -32.04 26.30 -15.74
N THR A 82 -30.74 26.03 -15.54
CA THR A 82 -29.67 26.85 -16.12
C THR A 82 -29.34 26.44 -17.55
N VAL A 83 -28.88 27.42 -18.31
CA VAL A 83 -28.49 27.28 -19.72
C VAL A 83 -27.35 26.25 -19.82
N PRO A 84 -27.33 25.38 -20.84
CA PRO A 84 -26.26 24.38 -21.01
C PRO A 84 -24.86 25.00 -20.95
N LEU A 85 -23.92 24.25 -20.35
CA LEU A 85 -22.51 24.59 -20.45
C LEU A 85 -22.09 24.50 -21.92
N THR A 86 -21.40 25.54 -22.39
CA THR A 86 -20.92 25.63 -23.76
C THR A 86 -19.41 25.44 -23.79
N PHE A 87 -18.97 24.44 -24.54
CA PHE A 87 -17.58 24.04 -24.74
C PHE A 87 -17.13 24.57 -26.11
N ASN A 88 -16.19 25.51 -26.11
CA ASN A 88 -15.62 26.09 -27.32
C ASN A 88 -14.15 25.67 -27.41
N ALA A 89 -13.80 24.91 -28.44
CA ALA A 89 -12.44 24.41 -28.66
C ALA A 89 -11.81 25.07 -29.88
N ALA A 90 -10.60 25.62 -29.73
CA ALA A 90 -9.79 26.08 -30.86
C ALA A 90 -8.94 24.91 -31.39
N LEU A 91 -9.34 24.34 -32.51
CA LEU A 91 -8.79 23.08 -33.02
C LEU A 91 -7.33 23.23 -33.49
N THR A 92 -6.54 22.18 -33.34
CA THR A 92 -5.11 22.18 -33.73
C THR A 92 -4.92 22.36 -35.24
N GLY A 93 -5.86 21.85 -36.05
CA GLY A 93 -5.88 22.02 -37.52
C GLY A 93 -6.41 23.38 -38.00
N GLY A 94 -6.72 24.31 -37.09
CA GLY A 94 -7.40 25.55 -37.38
C GLY A 94 -8.93 25.45 -37.23
N GLY A 95 -9.58 26.61 -37.07
CA GLY A 95 -11.03 26.70 -36.84
C GLY A 95 -11.45 26.48 -35.37
N THR A 96 -12.76 26.50 -35.14
CA THR A 96 -13.36 26.33 -33.82
C THR A 96 -14.47 25.30 -33.85
N ALA A 97 -14.52 24.44 -32.84
CA ALA A 97 -15.62 23.51 -32.60
C ALA A 97 -16.42 23.97 -31.36
N GLN A 98 -17.72 23.71 -31.37
CA GLN A 98 -18.61 24.01 -30.26
C GLN A 98 -19.47 22.82 -29.91
N LYS A 99 -19.56 22.52 -28.62
CA LYS A 99 -20.47 21.52 -28.04
C LYS A 99 -21.20 22.12 -26.85
N THR A 100 -22.40 21.67 -26.57
CA THR A 100 -23.14 21.99 -25.36
C THR A 100 -23.46 20.72 -24.58
N ALA A 101 -23.45 20.79 -23.26
CA ALA A 101 -23.95 19.73 -22.39
C ALA A 101 -24.59 20.34 -21.14
N ARG A 102 -25.54 19.62 -20.54
CA ARG A 102 -26.12 19.96 -19.24
C ARG A 102 -25.46 19.12 -18.16
N LEU A 103 -25.34 19.65 -16.96
CA LEU A 103 -24.83 18.92 -15.80
C LEU A 103 -26.00 18.69 -14.83
N VAL A 104 -26.10 17.51 -14.23
CA VAL A 104 -27.15 17.19 -13.25
C VAL A 104 -26.59 16.31 -12.14
N ALA A 105 -27.13 16.46 -10.93
CA ALA A 105 -26.89 15.52 -9.84
C ALA A 105 -27.73 14.26 -10.11
N ARG A 106 -27.06 13.14 -10.40
CA ARG A 106 -27.74 11.86 -10.60
C ARG A 106 -27.53 10.96 -9.39
N VAL A 107 -28.62 10.47 -8.83
CA VAL A 107 -28.59 9.36 -7.87
C VAL A 107 -28.35 8.08 -8.68
N THR A 108 -27.20 7.44 -8.48
CA THR A 108 -26.87 6.17 -9.15
C THR A 108 -27.29 4.95 -8.33
N GLU A 109 -27.44 5.13 -7.01
CA GLU A 109 -27.79 4.06 -6.08
C GLU A 109 -28.43 4.67 -4.84
N LEU A 110 -29.52 4.06 -4.37
CA LEU A 110 -30.22 4.39 -3.14
C LEU A 110 -30.38 3.10 -2.34
N ALA A 111 -29.73 3.04 -1.18
CA ALA A 111 -29.93 1.99 -0.20
C ALA A 111 -30.74 2.57 0.96
N LEU A 112 -31.62 1.76 1.54
CA LEU A 112 -32.46 2.12 2.68
C LEU A 112 -32.23 1.10 3.79
N THR A 113 -32.20 1.57 5.04
CA THR A 113 -32.08 0.72 6.23
C THR A 113 -33.02 1.22 7.32
N SER A 114 -33.52 0.31 8.15
CA SER A 114 -34.30 0.60 9.36
C SER A 114 -33.47 0.50 10.65
N GLY A 115 -32.22 0.05 10.55
CA GLY A 115 -31.25 0.05 11.65
C GLY A 115 -30.45 1.35 11.71
N ASP A 116 -29.45 1.42 12.59
CA ASP A 116 -28.51 2.54 12.60
C ASP A 116 -27.69 2.57 11.30
N ALA A 117 -27.72 3.69 10.59
CA ALA A 117 -27.00 3.88 9.33
C ALA A 117 -25.47 3.77 9.51
N TYR A 118 -24.94 4.14 10.67
CA TYR A 118 -23.51 4.05 10.96
C TYR A 118 -23.06 2.61 11.25
N GLU A 119 -23.97 1.73 11.67
CA GLU A 119 -23.68 0.30 11.85
C GLU A 119 -23.86 -0.48 10.54
N VAL A 120 -24.88 -0.12 9.74
CA VAL A 120 -25.18 -0.82 8.47
C VAL A 120 -24.25 -0.37 7.33
N TRP A 121 -23.85 0.89 7.32
CA TRP A 121 -22.91 1.45 6.34
C TRP A 121 -21.78 2.18 7.07
N PRO A 122 -20.94 1.43 7.81
CA PRO A 122 -19.84 2.03 8.55
C PRO A 122 -18.92 2.79 7.59
N SER A 123 -18.38 3.90 8.08
CA SER A 123 -17.36 4.62 7.35
C SER A 123 -16.16 3.71 7.13
N GLN A 124 -15.97 3.27 5.89
CA GLN A 124 -14.77 2.53 5.48
C GLN A 124 -13.51 3.28 5.94
N PRO A 125 -12.55 2.64 6.58
CA PRO A 125 -11.37 3.35 7.04
C PRO A 125 -10.39 3.67 5.92
N CYS A 126 -9.23 4.25 6.26
CA CYS A 126 -8.16 4.42 5.29
C CYS A 126 -7.75 3.06 4.76
N LEU A 127 -7.86 2.88 3.43
CA LEU A 127 -7.45 1.65 2.77
C LEU A 127 -5.93 1.65 2.61
N PRO A 128 -5.23 0.53 2.89
CA PRO A 128 -3.77 0.48 2.77
C PRO A 128 -3.24 0.87 1.39
N SER A 129 -3.91 0.45 0.31
CA SER A 129 -3.54 0.81 -1.05
C SER A 129 -3.64 2.32 -1.34
N VAL A 130 -4.64 2.99 -0.76
CA VAL A 130 -4.83 4.44 -0.89
C VAL A 130 -3.77 5.17 -0.07
N HIS A 131 -3.48 4.70 1.14
CA HIS A 131 -2.41 5.24 1.96
C HIS A 131 -1.06 5.14 1.23
N ALA A 132 -0.68 3.94 0.77
CA ALA A 132 0.56 3.73 0.04
C ALA A 132 0.67 4.66 -1.18
N CYS A 133 -0.42 4.88 -1.92
CA CYS A 133 -0.42 5.83 -3.03
C CYS A 133 -0.22 7.28 -2.57
N VAL A 134 -0.91 7.73 -1.52
CA VAL A 134 -0.82 9.10 -1.01
C VAL A 134 0.60 9.39 -0.49
N TYR A 135 1.20 8.45 0.23
CA TYR A 135 2.52 8.63 0.86
C TYR A 135 3.69 8.33 -0.08
N SER A 136 3.45 7.73 -1.25
CA SER A 136 4.46 7.63 -2.32
C SER A 136 4.49 8.86 -3.24
N GLN A 137 3.54 9.81 -3.08
CA GLN A 137 3.57 11.03 -3.88
C GLN A 137 4.79 11.89 -3.51
N PRO A 138 5.39 12.60 -4.51
CA PRO A 138 6.48 13.53 -4.25
C PRO A 138 6.10 14.58 -3.20
N GLN A 139 7.10 15.04 -2.44
CA GLN A 139 6.89 16.12 -1.48
C GLN A 139 6.32 17.37 -2.18
N GLY A 140 5.24 17.92 -1.64
CA GLY A 140 4.55 19.06 -2.22
C GLY A 140 3.49 18.70 -3.27
N ALA A 141 3.20 17.41 -3.49
CA ALA A 141 2.05 16.99 -4.28
C ALA A 141 0.75 17.57 -3.70
N LEU A 142 -0.03 18.20 -4.58
CA LEU A 142 -1.31 18.82 -4.22
C LEU A 142 -2.49 18.00 -4.73
N ASP A 143 -2.31 17.27 -5.82
CA ASP A 143 -3.37 16.52 -6.49
C ASP A 143 -3.23 15.03 -6.22
N PHE A 144 -4.21 14.45 -5.55
CA PHE A 144 -4.25 13.03 -5.18
C PHE A 144 -5.35 12.28 -5.92
N SER A 145 -5.88 12.84 -7.03
CA SER A 145 -6.96 12.19 -7.79
C SER A 145 -6.58 10.82 -8.34
N ALA A 146 -5.29 10.53 -8.49
CA ALA A 146 -4.79 9.23 -8.93
C ALA A 146 -4.87 8.15 -7.83
N CYS A 147 -4.92 8.53 -6.55
CA CYS A 147 -4.92 7.61 -5.43
C CYS A 147 -6.31 7.10 -5.03
N GLY A 148 -7.36 7.74 -5.51
CA GLY A 148 -8.74 7.33 -5.26
C GLY A 148 -9.71 8.49 -5.24
N THR A 149 -10.93 8.20 -4.81
CA THR A 149 -11.97 9.22 -4.64
C THR A 149 -11.62 10.18 -3.51
N TYR A 150 -12.24 11.37 -3.51
CA TYR A 150 -12.13 12.34 -2.43
C TYR A 150 -12.27 11.70 -1.03
N ARG A 151 -13.31 10.87 -0.83
CA ARG A 151 -13.59 10.27 0.49
C ARG A 151 -12.54 9.25 0.92
N GLN A 152 -11.98 8.49 -0.02
CA GLN A 152 -10.93 7.51 0.28
C GLN A 152 -9.64 8.24 0.70
N VAL A 153 -9.22 9.22 -0.10
CA VAL A 153 -7.99 9.99 0.19
C VAL A 153 -8.15 10.84 1.44
N SER A 154 -9.29 11.52 1.61
CA SER A 154 -9.52 12.38 2.79
C SER A 154 -9.37 11.60 4.09
N ARG A 155 -9.79 10.34 4.12
CA ARG A 155 -9.64 9.49 5.32
C ARG A 155 -8.19 9.16 5.62
N CYS A 156 -7.40 8.88 4.59
CA CYS A 156 -5.96 8.62 4.73
C CYS A 156 -5.12 9.87 5.06
N MET A 157 -5.69 11.07 4.93
CA MET A 157 -5.02 12.32 5.30
C MET A 157 -5.13 12.66 6.78
N TYR A 158 -6.12 12.09 7.49
CA TYR A 158 -6.43 12.43 8.88
C TYR A 158 -6.34 11.25 9.86
N ALA A 159 -6.10 10.03 9.39
CA ALA A 159 -5.98 8.83 10.22
C ALA A 159 -4.75 8.00 9.81
N GLY A 160 -4.03 7.42 10.78
CA GLY A 160 -3.05 6.38 10.49
C GLY A 160 -3.70 5.14 9.87
N VAL A 161 -3.01 4.41 8.99
CA VAL A 161 -3.54 3.23 8.23
C VAL A 161 -4.31 2.25 9.11
N CYS A 162 -3.86 2.07 10.34
CA CYS A 162 -4.39 1.09 11.27
C CYS A 162 -5.19 1.70 12.45
N GLU A 163 -5.29 3.03 12.57
CA GLU A 163 -5.97 3.65 13.73
C GLU A 163 -7.51 3.54 13.67
N ASP A 164 -8.07 3.36 12.47
CA ASP A 164 -9.49 3.09 12.26
C ASP A 164 -9.75 1.94 11.26
N GLY A 165 -8.67 1.32 10.76
CA GLY A 165 -8.57 0.35 9.66
C GLY A 165 -9.42 -0.93 9.76
N ALA A 166 -9.73 -1.54 8.61
CA ALA A 166 -10.25 -2.89 8.54
C ALA A 166 -9.10 -3.84 8.92
N THR A 167 -9.01 -4.17 10.20
CA THR A 167 -7.99 -5.11 10.68
C THR A 167 -8.29 -6.50 10.17
N SER A 168 -7.25 -7.26 9.83
CA SER A 168 -7.37 -8.68 9.53
C SER A 168 -6.72 -9.49 10.65
N PRO A 169 -7.16 -10.73 10.94
CA PRO A 169 -6.43 -11.60 11.84
C PRO A 169 -4.98 -11.78 11.38
N LEU A 170 -4.05 -11.83 12.32
CA LEU A 170 -2.65 -12.13 12.05
C LEU A 170 -2.55 -13.53 11.41
N THR A 171 -2.10 -13.54 10.17
CA THR A 171 -1.78 -14.73 9.39
C THR A 171 -0.36 -14.62 8.87
N LEU A 172 0.26 -15.77 8.60
CA LEU A 172 1.59 -15.84 8.01
C LEU A 172 1.43 -16.41 6.61
N THR A 173 1.63 -15.56 5.60
CA THR A 173 1.56 -15.97 4.20
C THR A 173 2.97 -16.22 3.70
N ALA A 174 3.25 -17.43 3.21
CA ALA A 174 4.57 -17.77 2.70
C ALA A 174 4.96 -16.87 1.52
N ILE A 175 6.21 -16.42 1.50
CA ILE A 175 6.79 -15.62 0.43
C ILE A 175 8.10 -16.27 -0.03
N ASP A 176 8.46 -16.04 -1.29
CA ASP A 176 9.69 -16.59 -1.86
C ASP A 176 10.93 -15.86 -1.30
N ALA A 177 11.82 -16.63 -0.68
CA ALA A 177 13.11 -16.19 -0.15
C ALA A 177 14.31 -16.78 -0.91
N SER A 178 14.09 -17.35 -2.10
CA SER A 178 15.15 -17.94 -2.94
C SER A 178 16.30 -16.97 -3.27
N VAL A 179 16.06 -15.66 -3.18
CA VAL A 179 17.10 -14.64 -3.33
C VAL A 179 18.20 -14.72 -2.26
N LEU A 180 17.93 -15.35 -1.10
CA LEU A 180 18.90 -15.54 -0.02
C LEU A 180 19.77 -16.81 -0.19
N GLU A 181 19.47 -17.65 -1.19
CA GLU A 181 20.19 -18.91 -1.41
C GLU A 181 21.69 -18.74 -1.68
N PRO A 182 22.17 -17.74 -2.45
CA PRO A 182 23.61 -17.55 -2.65
C PRO A 182 24.36 -17.32 -1.33
N GLU A 183 23.87 -16.43 -0.48
CA GLU A 183 24.48 -16.12 0.82
C GLU A 183 24.37 -17.29 1.80
N ARG A 184 23.25 -18.03 1.79
CA ARG A 184 23.09 -19.25 2.58
C ARG A 184 24.11 -20.33 2.17
N LEU A 185 24.29 -20.56 0.87
CA LEU A 185 25.27 -21.52 0.35
C LEU A 185 26.70 -21.09 0.69
N GLN A 186 26.99 -19.80 0.56
CA GLN A 186 28.29 -19.24 0.97
C GLN A 186 28.53 -19.46 2.47
N TRP A 187 27.54 -19.19 3.32
CA TRP A 187 27.63 -19.44 4.76
C TRP A 187 27.92 -20.91 5.08
N ASN A 188 27.24 -21.85 4.41
CA ASN A 188 27.50 -23.29 4.58
C ASN A 188 28.89 -23.73 4.09
N SER A 189 29.49 -23.00 3.14
CA SER A 189 30.80 -23.36 2.58
C SER A 189 31.97 -23.16 3.55
N THR A 190 31.78 -22.41 4.63
CA THR A 190 32.83 -22.13 5.64
C THR A 190 32.95 -23.22 6.71
N SER A 191 32.13 -24.27 6.61
CA SER A 191 32.21 -25.47 7.44
C SER A 191 33.54 -26.21 7.23
N THR A 192 34.12 -26.75 8.29
CA THR A 192 35.41 -27.46 8.26
C THR A 192 35.28 -28.88 8.80
N GLY A 193 36.30 -29.71 8.59
CA GLY A 193 36.30 -31.08 9.11
C GLY A 193 36.38 -31.20 10.64
N MET A 194 36.75 -30.13 11.38
CA MET A 194 36.87 -30.13 12.84
C MET A 194 35.78 -29.29 13.54
N SER A 195 35.07 -28.43 12.79
CA SER A 195 33.89 -27.70 13.24
C SER A 195 32.97 -27.52 12.06
N TRP A 196 31.75 -28.02 12.18
CA TRP A 196 30.74 -27.94 11.14
C TRP A 196 29.62 -26.98 11.49
N HIS A 197 28.95 -26.53 10.45
CA HIS A 197 27.65 -25.87 10.54
C HIS A 197 26.89 -26.10 9.25
N HIS A 198 25.57 -26.08 9.36
CA HIS A 198 24.66 -26.17 8.24
C HIS A 198 23.41 -25.34 8.52
N LEU A 199 22.96 -24.62 7.49
CA LEU A 199 21.74 -23.84 7.47
C LEU A 199 20.86 -24.36 6.33
N GLU A 200 19.65 -24.79 6.68
CA GLU A 200 18.60 -25.17 5.74
C GLU A 200 18.08 -23.94 4.97
N PRO A 201 17.43 -24.12 3.80
CA PRO A 201 16.75 -23.02 3.10
C PRO A 201 15.87 -22.19 4.05
N VAL A 202 15.93 -20.86 3.90
CA VAL A 202 15.24 -19.94 4.81
C VAL A 202 13.76 -19.87 4.42
N ASP A 203 12.89 -20.23 5.36
CA ASP A 203 11.45 -20.00 5.20
C ASP A 203 11.13 -18.53 5.48
N ALA A 204 10.30 -17.92 4.64
CA ALA A 204 9.88 -16.54 4.82
C ALA A 204 8.38 -16.37 4.70
N TYR A 205 7.85 -15.43 5.47
CA TYR A 205 6.44 -15.08 5.51
C TYR A 205 6.25 -13.56 5.52
N SER A 206 5.10 -13.11 5.03
CA SER A 206 4.58 -11.76 5.25
C SER A 206 3.35 -11.80 6.14
N ILE A 207 3.20 -10.79 7.01
CA ILE A 207 1.99 -10.56 7.80
C ILE A 207 1.11 -9.46 7.16
N PRO A 208 -0.19 -9.40 7.48
CA PRO A 208 -1.04 -8.27 7.12
C PRO A 208 -0.46 -6.94 7.65
N GLU A 209 -0.71 -5.85 6.92
CA GLU A 209 -0.23 -4.51 7.31
C GLU A 209 -0.88 -4.00 8.61
N CYS A 210 -2.17 -4.28 8.78
CA CYS A 210 -2.94 -3.96 9.98
C CYS A 210 -3.53 -5.25 10.58
N PRO A 211 -2.74 -6.07 11.29
CA PRO A 211 -3.26 -7.23 11.99
C PRO A 211 -4.06 -6.79 13.23
N THR A 212 -5.07 -7.57 13.61
CA THR A 212 -5.83 -7.35 14.85
C THR A 212 -4.95 -7.62 16.08
N GLU A 213 -4.07 -8.62 16.00
CA GLU A 213 -3.07 -8.92 17.03
C GLU A 213 -1.86 -7.96 16.93
N PRO A 214 -1.15 -7.68 18.04
CA PRO A 214 0.04 -6.83 18.03
C PRO A 214 1.12 -7.31 17.05
N ARG A 215 1.73 -6.38 16.31
CA ARG A 215 2.92 -6.63 15.47
C ARG A 215 4.16 -6.82 16.34
N THR A 216 4.25 -7.98 16.99
CA THR A 216 5.35 -8.36 17.87
C THR A 216 5.85 -9.76 17.55
N ILE A 217 7.13 -10.04 17.84
CA ILE A 217 7.71 -11.37 17.69
C ILE A 217 6.96 -12.44 18.49
N GLN A 218 6.37 -12.10 19.63
CA GLN A 218 5.58 -13.03 20.45
C GLN A 218 4.31 -13.48 19.72
N SER A 219 3.57 -12.54 19.11
CA SER A 219 2.38 -12.86 18.32
C SER A 219 2.72 -13.66 17.06
N VAL A 220 3.86 -13.35 16.42
CA VAL A 220 4.38 -14.12 15.28
C VAL A 220 4.74 -15.55 15.69
N MET A 221 5.49 -15.72 16.77
CA MET A 221 5.90 -17.04 17.28
C MET A 221 4.69 -17.91 17.61
N ALA A 222 3.64 -17.35 18.22
CA ALA A 222 2.41 -18.08 18.51
C ALA A 222 1.70 -18.61 17.25
N LYS A 223 1.80 -17.89 16.12
CA LYS A 223 1.24 -18.34 14.83
C LYS A 223 2.17 -19.34 14.13
N LEU A 224 3.49 -19.12 14.21
CA LEU A 224 4.48 -20.02 13.61
C LEU A 224 4.45 -21.41 14.25
N THR A 225 4.37 -21.54 15.58
CA THR A 225 4.33 -22.86 16.24
C THR A 225 3.06 -23.64 15.90
N ALA A 226 1.96 -22.95 15.58
CA ALA A 226 0.75 -23.60 15.07
C ALA A 226 0.89 -24.09 13.62
N LEU A 227 1.71 -23.42 12.79
CA LEU A 227 1.94 -23.77 11.39
C LEU A 227 3.08 -24.78 11.19
N ASN A 228 4.11 -24.72 12.04
CA ASN A 228 5.29 -25.57 11.99
C ASN A 228 5.46 -26.31 13.32
N PRO A 229 4.93 -27.53 13.45
CA PRO A 229 5.05 -28.33 14.67
C PRO A 229 6.48 -28.75 15.03
N GLN A 230 7.45 -28.58 14.13
CA GLN A 230 8.87 -28.85 14.40
C GLN A 230 9.58 -27.66 15.05
N LEU A 231 8.99 -26.45 14.97
CA LEU A 231 9.55 -25.27 15.61
C LEU A 231 9.44 -25.43 17.14
N PRO A 232 10.53 -25.20 17.91
CA PRO A 232 10.45 -25.30 19.35
C PRO A 232 9.49 -24.26 19.95
N TYR A 233 8.93 -24.58 21.13
CA TYR A 233 8.02 -23.68 21.81
C TYR A 233 8.74 -22.39 22.25
N PRO A 234 8.05 -21.23 22.30
CA PRO A 234 8.70 -19.94 22.50
C PRO A 234 9.42 -19.80 23.85
N ASP A 235 9.01 -20.57 24.86
CA ASP A 235 9.61 -20.63 26.19
C ASP A 235 10.95 -21.38 26.25
N THR A 236 11.30 -22.12 25.19
CA THR A 236 12.58 -22.83 25.06
C THR A 236 13.70 -21.99 24.41
N GLY A 237 13.41 -20.72 24.12
CA GLY A 237 14.35 -19.80 23.51
C GLY A 237 14.41 -18.45 24.21
N SER A 238 15.14 -17.52 23.62
CA SER A 238 15.32 -16.16 24.12
C SER A 238 14.90 -15.13 23.08
N PHE A 239 14.22 -14.08 23.52
CA PHE A 239 13.91 -12.94 22.68
C PHE A 239 15.07 -11.95 22.70
N VAL A 240 15.55 -11.56 21.52
CA VAL A 240 16.65 -10.60 21.35
C VAL A 240 16.26 -9.54 20.33
N GLY A 241 16.85 -8.35 20.46
CA GLY A 241 16.76 -7.31 19.43
C GLY A 241 17.97 -7.33 18.50
N ARG A 242 18.03 -6.35 17.60
CA ARG A 242 19.14 -6.12 16.65
C ARG A 242 20.54 -6.33 17.25
N SER A 243 20.83 -5.75 18.40
CA SER A 243 22.17 -5.81 19.02
C SER A 243 22.57 -7.23 19.43
N GLY A 244 21.59 -8.09 19.76
CA GLY A 244 21.82 -9.48 20.12
C GLY A 244 22.10 -10.40 18.93
N LEU A 245 21.77 -9.98 17.70
CA LEU A 245 21.94 -10.84 16.52
C LEU A 245 23.39 -11.22 16.24
N SER A 246 24.35 -10.34 16.54
CA SER A 246 25.79 -10.64 16.39
C SER A 246 26.26 -11.83 17.23
N GLN A 247 25.51 -12.21 18.28
CA GLN A 247 25.80 -13.35 19.14
C GLN A 247 25.07 -14.63 18.68
N VAL A 248 24.16 -14.52 17.72
CA VAL A 248 23.44 -15.65 17.14
C VAL A 248 24.35 -16.30 16.12
N LEU A 249 24.51 -17.63 16.21
CA LEU A 249 25.40 -18.40 15.34
C LEU A 249 25.30 -18.02 13.86
N PHE A 250 24.07 -17.95 13.32
CA PHE A 250 23.81 -17.66 11.91
C PHE A 250 24.35 -16.30 11.47
N PHE A 251 24.39 -15.32 12.37
CA PHE A 251 24.75 -13.93 12.07
C PHE A 251 26.04 -13.49 12.74
N ASN A 252 26.81 -14.46 13.24
CA ASN A 252 28.06 -14.19 13.92
C ASN A 252 29.14 -13.78 12.88
N PRO A 253 29.76 -12.59 13.00
CA PRO A 253 30.76 -12.12 12.04
C PRO A 253 31.98 -13.02 11.90
N TRP A 254 32.31 -13.82 12.92
CA TRP A 254 33.45 -14.76 12.86
C TRP A 254 33.23 -15.92 11.88
N ARG A 255 32.03 -16.06 11.31
CA ARG A 255 31.63 -17.11 10.34
C ARG A 255 30.95 -16.54 9.10
N ASP A 256 31.32 -15.32 8.69
CA ASP A 256 30.69 -14.59 7.56
C ASP A 256 29.16 -14.38 7.73
N GLY A 257 28.66 -14.44 8.97
CA GLY A 257 27.24 -14.26 9.26
C GLY A 257 26.75 -12.82 9.07
N ASP A 258 27.67 -11.86 8.97
CA ASP A 258 27.39 -10.46 8.66
C ASP A 258 26.91 -10.27 7.21
N GLN A 259 27.46 -11.02 6.26
CA GLN A 259 26.99 -11.01 4.86
C GLN A 259 25.58 -11.59 4.74
N LEU A 260 25.31 -12.72 5.42
CA LEU A 260 23.98 -13.32 5.47
C LEU A 260 22.98 -12.34 6.09
N LEU A 261 23.35 -11.70 7.20
CA LEU A 261 22.49 -10.72 7.87
C LEU A 261 22.21 -9.50 6.99
N ALA A 262 23.20 -9.02 6.24
CA ALA A 262 23.03 -7.92 5.30
C ALA A 262 22.08 -8.26 4.15
N ALA A 263 22.16 -9.48 3.60
CA ALA A 263 21.23 -9.96 2.58
C ALA A 263 19.81 -10.11 3.12
N VAL A 264 19.66 -10.60 4.35
CA VAL A 264 18.38 -10.69 5.05
C VAL A 264 17.78 -9.30 5.29
N ASP A 265 18.59 -8.32 5.72
CA ASP A 265 18.13 -6.94 5.89
C ASP A 265 17.70 -6.34 4.56
N ALA A 266 18.46 -6.54 3.48
CA ALA A 266 18.10 -6.07 2.14
C ALA A 266 16.78 -6.70 1.66
N PHE A 267 16.59 -8.00 1.89
CA PHE A 267 15.33 -8.69 1.59
C PHE A 267 14.17 -8.15 2.44
N ALA A 268 14.40 -7.91 3.73
CA ALA A 268 13.37 -7.51 4.68
C ALA A 268 13.09 -6.01 4.70
N GLY A 269 13.88 -5.19 4.01
CA GLY A 269 13.77 -3.72 4.04
C GLY A 269 14.54 -3.05 5.18
N GLY A 270 15.31 -3.80 5.96
CA GLY A 270 16.14 -3.32 7.07
C GLY A 270 15.33 -2.79 8.26
N GLY A 271 15.97 -1.96 9.09
CA GLY A 271 15.32 -1.29 10.21
C GLY A 271 15.37 -2.06 11.53
N GLU A 272 14.34 -1.87 12.36
CA GLU A 272 14.21 -2.61 13.61
C GLU A 272 13.97 -4.10 13.34
N VAL A 273 14.58 -4.95 14.17
CA VAL A 273 14.36 -6.39 14.12
C VAL A 273 14.14 -6.92 15.54
N GLN A 274 13.09 -7.72 15.67
CA GLN A 274 12.81 -8.51 16.86
C GLN A 274 13.08 -9.97 16.51
N ALA A 275 13.75 -10.68 17.40
CA ALA A 275 14.16 -12.04 17.13
C ALA A 275 13.86 -12.96 18.29
N TRP A 276 13.64 -14.23 17.97
CA TRP A 276 13.61 -15.33 18.91
C TRP A 276 14.66 -16.35 18.49
N ILE A 277 15.45 -16.85 19.44
CA ILE A 277 16.53 -17.80 19.18
C ILE A 277 16.44 -18.97 20.14
N SER A 278 16.73 -20.17 19.64
CA SER A 278 16.86 -21.37 20.46
C SER A 278 18.00 -22.22 19.95
N THR A 279 18.69 -22.88 20.86
CA THR A 279 19.78 -23.81 20.55
C THR A 279 19.81 -24.88 21.62
N TYR A 280 19.92 -26.14 21.21
CA TYR A 280 20.05 -27.26 22.12
C TYR A 280 20.95 -28.34 21.53
N GLU A 281 21.65 -29.03 22.41
CA GLU A 281 22.55 -30.12 22.05
C GLU A 281 21.74 -31.36 21.64
N VAL A 282 22.17 -32.00 20.56
CA VAL A 282 21.60 -33.26 20.07
C VAL A 282 22.65 -34.37 20.22
N PRO A 283 22.25 -35.60 20.59
CA PRO A 283 23.22 -36.68 20.82
C PRO A 283 24.01 -37.06 19.56
N CYS A 284 25.34 -37.12 19.68
CA CYS A 284 26.23 -37.69 18.67
C CYS A 284 27.42 -38.44 19.31
N HIS A 285 28.12 -39.24 18.50
CA HIS A 285 29.23 -40.08 18.98
C HIS A 285 30.57 -39.35 18.85
N ASN A 286 31.24 -39.10 19.99
CA ASN A 286 32.53 -38.39 20.10
C ASN A 286 32.52 -36.98 19.48
N CYS A 287 31.41 -36.29 19.62
CA CYS A 287 31.18 -35.00 18.99
C CYS A 287 30.26 -34.16 19.89
N HIS A 288 30.21 -32.86 19.65
CA HIS A 288 29.15 -31.97 20.11
C HIS A 288 28.37 -31.49 18.90
N ASP A 289 27.08 -31.80 18.79
CA ASP A 289 26.19 -31.30 17.73
C ASP A 289 25.03 -30.55 18.37
N ASN A 290 24.67 -29.41 17.79
CA ASN A 290 23.67 -28.50 18.35
C ASN A 290 22.72 -28.06 17.25
N GLU A 291 21.43 -28.35 17.42
CA GLU A 291 20.39 -27.81 16.56
C GLU A 291 20.12 -26.36 16.97
N ALA A 292 20.00 -25.48 15.99
CA ALA A 292 19.83 -24.05 16.18
C ALA A 292 18.65 -23.53 15.36
N TRP A 293 17.88 -22.65 15.98
CA TRP A 293 16.73 -21.98 15.37
C TRP A 293 16.84 -20.47 15.61
N ALA A 294 16.48 -19.70 14.60
CA ALA A 294 16.25 -18.28 14.76
C ALA A 294 14.99 -17.86 13.99
N VAL A 295 14.14 -17.05 14.60
CA VAL A 295 13.02 -16.40 13.94
C VAL A 295 13.27 -14.91 14.01
N LEU A 296 13.34 -14.26 12.84
CA LEU A 296 13.48 -12.81 12.73
C LEU A 296 12.15 -12.22 12.28
N PHE A 297 11.73 -11.15 12.93
CA PHE A 297 10.57 -10.35 12.56
C PHE A 297 10.99 -8.90 12.36
N TYR A 298 10.66 -8.35 11.20
CA TYR A 298 10.89 -6.96 10.82
C TYR A 298 9.56 -6.21 10.92
N PRO A 299 9.32 -5.46 12.02
CA PRO A 299 8.01 -4.88 12.28
C PRO A 299 7.56 -3.91 11.21
N ASP A 300 8.45 -3.16 10.58
CA ASP A 300 8.10 -2.15 9.58
C ASP A 300 7.58 -2.79 8.29
N SER A 301 8.33 -3.75 7.74
CA SER A 301 7.98 -4.44 6.50
C SER A 301 6.99 -5.60 6.67
N GLY A 302 6.79 -6.05 7.91
CA GLY A 302 5.92 -7.18 8.21
C GLY A 302 6.49 -8.51 7.71
N LYS A 303 7.81 -8.60 7.51
CA LYS A 303 8.45 -9.85 7.09
C LYS A 303 8.90 -10.66 8.28
N VAL A 304 8.71 -11.97 8.19
CA VAL A 304 9.14 -12.97 9.15
C VAL A 304 10.06 -13.95 8.41
N LEU A 305 11.22 -14.26 8.98
CA LEU A 305 12.15 -15.25 8.44
C LEU A 305 12.45 -16.29 9.50
N VAL A 306 12.45 -17.57 9.12
CA VAL A 306 12.73 -18.70 9.99
C VAL A 306 13.99 -19.40 9.49
N PHE A 307 14.97 -19.48 10.37
CA PHE A 307 16.26 -20.12 10.15
C PHE A 307 16.30 -21.39 10.99
N LYS A 308 16.71 -22.48 10.35
CA LYS A 308 16.94 -23.78 10.99
C LYS A 308 18.26 -24.34 10.52
N GLY A 309 19.04 -24.86 11.46
CA GLY A 309 20.32 -25.45 11.14
C GLY A 309 20.90 -26.23 12.29
N ASN A 310 22.13 -26.68 12.11
CA ASN A 310 22.90 -27.30 13.17
C ASN A 310 24.38 -26.89 13.10
N HIS A 311 25.11 -27.10 14.18
CA HIS A 311 26.53 -26.84 14.26
C HIS A 311 27.20 -27.66 15.36
N GLY A 312 28.50 -27.89 15.19
CA GLY A 312 29.22 -28.73 16.11
C GLY A 312 30.72 -28.77 15.89
N TYR A 313 31.36 -29.63 16.68
CA TYR A 313 32.80 -29.92 16.64
C TYR A 313 33.08 -31.30 17.25
N ASP A 314 34.21 -31.89 16.89
CA ASP A 314 34.66 -33.17 17.47
C ASP A 314 35.21 -32.97 18.89
N SER A 315 34.99 -33.96 19.78
CA SER A 315 35.48 -33.95 21.18
C SER A 315 36.95 -34.33 21.34
#